data_AF-A0A9D1GND6-F1
#
_entry.id   AF-A0A9D1GND6-F1
#
_cell.length_a   1.000
_cell.length_b   1.000
_cell.length_c   1.000
_cell.angle_alpha   90.00
_cell.angle_beta   90.00
_cell.angle_gamma   90.00
#
_symmetry.space_group_name_H-M   'P 1'
#
loop_
_entity.id
_entity.type
_entity.pdbx_description
1 polymer ?
#
loop_
_entity_poly.entity_id
_entity_poly.type
_entity_poly.pdbx_seq_one_letter_code
_entity_poly.pdbx_strand_id
1 'polypeptide(L)'
;LDNSRMYHVRITATSDEYTLGRPRLDENGLTDGDDDNAELVSPSFMIASQLGATLPISNSSTAAEQCHEYVEVFKYKDENGVEQTRHLNDWRLPTAAEINIIMLYQNDSEVMDEVLTGDNYWSASGLINTSTGLPSSVRSGNIRCIRDVYGDEAGIVM
;
A
#
# COMPACT_ATOMS: atom_id res chain seq x y z
N LEU A 1 -9.53 -9.98 -11.48
CA LEU A 1 -9.22 -9.05 -10.36
C LEU A 1 -10.05 -7.83 -10.68
N ASP A 2 -11.24 -7.75 -10.06
CA ASP A 2 -12.33 -6.90 -10.56
C ASP A 2 -12.73 -5.83 -9.52
N ASN A 3 -11.90 -5.66 -8.48
CA ASN A 3 -12.10 -4.65 -7.46
C ASN A 3 -11.38 -3.35 -7.84
N SER A 4 -12.17 -2.37 -8.31
CA SER A 4 -11.70 -1.01 -8.63
C SER A 4 -11.71 -0.06 -7.41
N ARG A 5 -12.03 -0.55 -6.21
CA ARG A 5 -12.06 0.27 -5.01
C ARG A 5 -10.63 0.52 -4.52
N MET A 6 -10.37 1.77 -4.15
CA MET A 6 -9.24 2.14 -3.31
C MET A 6 -9.74 2.25 -1.87
N TYR A 7 -8.89 1.90 -0.91
CA TYR A 7 -9.19 2.03 0.52
C TYR A 7 -8.25 3.04 1.13
N HIS A 8 -8.79 3.95 1.94
CA HIS A 8 -8.00 4.86 2.76
C HIS A 8 -7.96 4.33 4.18
N VAL A 9 -6.79 3.91 4.63
CA VAL A 9 -6.54 3.42 5.98
C VAL A 9 -6.03 4.59 6.82
N ARG A 10 -6.69 4.85 7.96
CA ARG A 10 -6.27 5.86 8.93
C ARG A 10 -6.17 5.24 10.32
N ILE A 11 -4.95 5.20 10.84
CA ILE A 11 -4.66 4.62 12.15
C ILE A 11 -4.66 5.74 13.19
N THR A 12 -5.50 5.61 14.21
CA THR A 12 -5.74 6.65 15.23
C THR A 12 -5.29 6.25 16.63
N ALA A 13 -4.84 5.01 16.82
CA ALA A 13 -4.34 4.48 18.08
C ALA A 13 -3.00 3.76 17.86
N THR A 14 -2.13 3.83 18.85
CA THR A 14 -0.83 3.14 18.86
C THR A 14 -0.99 1.67 19.24
N SER A 15 -0.12 0.81 18.71
CA SER A 15 0.00 -0.61 19.06
C SER A 15 1.43 -0.93 19.49
N ASP A 16 1.61 -2.01 20.26
CA ASP A 16 2.95 -2.56 20.55
C ASP A 16 3.49 -3.39 19.37
N GLU A 17 2.67 -3.66 18.35
CA GLU A 17 2.99 -4.51 17.20
C GLU A 17 3.65 -3.77 16.03
N TYR A 18 3.55 -2.44 15.98
CA TYR A 18 4.12 -1.62 14.90
C TYR A 18 4.43 -0.21 15.37
N THR A 19 5.40 0.43 14.73
CA THR A 19 5.75 1.82 15.03
C THR A 19 5.08 2.76 14.04
N LEU A 20 4.27 3.69 14.53
CA LEU A 20 3.71 4.73 13.68
C LEU A 20 4.79 5.75 13.28
N GLY A 21 4.97 5.94 11.98
CA GLY A 21 5.93 6.88 11.44
C GLY A 21 5.85 6.95 9.92
N ARG A 22 6.43 7.98 9.33
CA ARG A 22 6.56 8.04 7.87
C ARG A 22 7.72 7.13 7.45
N PRO A 23 7.49 6.06 6.65
CA PRO A 23 8.58 5.26 6.12
C PRO A 23 9.55 6.12 5.31
N ARG A 24 10.84 5.86 5.46
CA ARG A 24 11.90 6.51 4.70
C ARG A 24 11.87 6.04 3.25
N LEU A 25 12.25 6.96 2.38
CA LEU A 25 12.52 6.67 0.98
C LEU A 25 14.03 6.76 0.73
N ASP A 26 14.53 5.94 -0.19
CA ASP A 26 15.90 5.96 -0.66
C ASP A 26 16.18 7.14 -1.62
N GLU A 27 17.40 7.21 -2.16
CA GLU A 27 17.81 8.26 -3.10
C GLU A 27 17.04 8.26 -4.43
N ASN A 28 16.37 7.15 -4.77
CA ASN A 28 15.55 6.98 -5.97
C ASN A 28 14.06 7.24 -5.70
N GLY A 29 13.68 7.57 -4.46
CA GLY A 29 12.29 7.76 -4.08
C GLY A 29 11.51 6.46 -3.89
N LEU A 30 12.20 5.33 -3.74
CA LEU A 30 11.62 4.03 -3.42
C LEU A 30 11.60 3.85 -1.90
N THR A 31 10.68 3.05 -1.36
CA THR A 31 10.69 2.73 0.08
C THR A 31 11.98 2.04 0.47
N ASP A 32 12.67 2.60 1.46
CA ASP A 32 13.90 2.03 2.02
C ASP A 32 13.62 0.65 2.64
N GLY A 33 14.45 -0.34 2.32
CA GLY A 33 14.28 -1.74 2.73
C GLY A 33 14.93 -2.10 4.07
N ASP A 34 15.57 -1.15 4.75
CA ASP A 34 16.26 -1.40 6.03
C ASP A 34 15.31 -1.87 7.15
N ASP A 35 15.84 -2.69 8.06
CA ASP A 35 15.06 -3.39 9.10
C ASP A 35 14.23 -2.45 9.98
N ASP A 36 14.77 -1.29 10.35
CA ASP A 36 14.04 -0.32 11.17
C ASP A 36 12.93 0.39 10.39
N ASN A 37 13.04 0.48 9.07
CA ASN A 37 11.98 1.00 8.20
C ASN A 37 10.88 -0.03 7.97
N ALA A 38 11.22 -1.33 7.99
CA ALA A 38 10.28 -2.43 7.78
C ALA A 38 9.16 -2.49 8.85
N GLU A 39 9.45 -2.01 10.05
CA GLU A 39 8.55 -1.95 11.22
C GLU A 39 7.67 -0.68 11.26
N LEU A 40 7.90 0.26 10.34
CA LEU A 40 7.15 1.52 10.29
C LEU A 40 5.83 1.33 9.55
N VAL A 41 4.79 1.97 10.08
CA VAL A 41 3.48 2.06 9.45
C VAL A 41 3.10 3.52 9.33
N SER A 42 2.82 3.95 8.09
CA SER A 42 2.26 5.27 7.85
C SER A 42 0.93 5.45 8.59
N PRO A 43 0.73 6.53 9.38
CA PRO A 43 -0.52 6.75 10.10
C PRO A 43 -1.74 6.90 9.19
N SER A 44 -1.54 7.21 7.91
CA SER A 44 -2.59 7.44 6.92
C SER A 44 -2.06 7.12 5.54
N PHE A 45 -2.61 6.07 4.91
CA PHE A 45 -2.21 5.62 3.57
C PHE A 45 -3.40 5.10 2.77
N MET A 46 -3.30 5.20 1.45
CA MET A 46 -4.26 4.63 0.52
C MET A 46 -3.70 3.37 -0.13
N ILE A 47 -4.58 2.40 -0.37
CA ILE A 47 -4.28 1.14 -1.03
C ILE A 47 -4.71 1.24 -2.49
N ALA A 48 -3.80 0.90 -3.42
CA ALA A 48 -4.08 0.89 -4.85
C ALA A 48 -5.19 -0.12 -5.19
N SER A 49 -6.01 0.22 -6.17
CA SER A 49 -7.03 -0.67 -6.72
C SER A 49 -6.41 -1.94 -7.32
N GLN A 50 -7.22 -2.99 -7.51
CA GLN A 50 -6.73 -4.22 -8.15
C GLN A 50 -6.59 -4.11 -9.68
N LEU A 51 -6.95 -2.95 -10.26
CA LEU A 51 -6.84 -2.73 -11.71
C LEU A 51 -5.38 -2.57 -12.19
N GLY A 52 -4.45 -2.31 -11.27
CA GLY A 52 -3.01 -2.30 -11.52
C GLY A 52 -2.29 -3.62 -11.21
N ALA A 53 -3.01 -4.68 -10.84
CA ALA A 53 -2.38 -5.92 -10.39
C ALA A 53 -1.70 -6.68 -11.54
N THR A 54 -0.42 -6.99 -11.36
CA THR A 54 0.40 -7.73 -12.33
C THR A 54 0.57 -9.19 -11.93
N LEU A 55 1.11 -10.00 -12.84
CA LEU A 55 1.61 -11.33 -12.49
C LEU A 55 2.72 -11.23 -11.43
N PRO A 56 2.95 -12.29 -10.62
CA PRO A 56 4.01 -12.30 -9.62
C PRO A 56 5.38 -11.99 -10.21
N ILE A 57 6.13 -11.11 -9.55
CA ILE A 57 7.44 -10.63 -9.98
C ILE A 57 8.52 -11.31 -9.15
N SER A 58 9.63 -11.69 -9.77
CA SER A 58 10.76 -12.38 -9.13
C SER A 58 11.91 -11.47 -8.69
N ASN A 59 11.73 -10.16 -8.78
CA ASN A 59 12.74 -9.15 -8.48
C ASN A 59 12.11 -8.00 -7.67
N SER A 60 12.69 -7.70 -6.51
CA SER A 60 12.19 -6.64 -5.61
C SER A 60 12.31 -5.23 -6.20
N SER A 61 13.40 -4.93 -6.92
CA SER A 61 13.61 -3.63 -7.57
C SER A 61 12.52 -3.36 -8.60
N THR A 62 12.20 -4.35 -9.44
CA THR A 62 11.11 -4.24 -10.41
C THR A 62 9.76 -4.04 -9.73
N ALA A 63 9.53 -4.69 -8.58
CA ALA A 63 8.30 -4.50 -7.80
C ALA A 63 8.20 -3.08 -7.23
N ALA A 64 9.31 -2.55 -6.70
CA ALA A 64 9.39 -1.18 -6.18
C ALA A 64 9.19 -0.14 -7.29
N GLU A 65 9.88 -0.29 -8.42
CA GLU A 65 9.74 0.57 -9.60
C GLU A 65 8.31 0.56 -10.17
N GLN A 66 7.65 -0.60 -10.22
CA GLN A 66 6.26 -0.67 -10.66
C GLN A 66 5.32 0.16 -9.78
N CYS A 67 5.54 0.16 -8.46
CA CYS A 67 4.77 1.04 -7.59
C CYS A 67 5.15 2.50 -7.77
N HIS A 68 6.43 2.81 -7.94
CA HIS A 68 6.89 4.19 -8.17
C HIS A 68 6.28 4.82 -9.43
N GLU A 69 6.18 4.05 -10.51
CA GLU A 69 5.62 4.49 -11.79
C GLU A 69 4.09 4.34 -11.88
N TYR A 70 3.45 3.78 -10.84
CA TYR A 70 2.02 3.55 -10.85
C TYR A 70 1.25 4.88 -10.79
N VAL A 71 0.16 4.97 -11.56
CA VAL A 71 -0.72 6.14 -11.56
C VAL A 71 -2.18 5.69 -11.50
N GLU A 72 -2.90 6.23 -10.52
CA GLU A 72 -4.37 6.14 -10.46
C GLU A 72 -4.99 7.45 -10.88
N VAL A 73 -6.06 7.37 -11.69
CA VAL A 73 -6.80 8.52 -12.15
C VAL A 73 -8.25 8.34 -11.75
N PHE A 74 -8.78 9.29 -10.97
CA PHE A 74 -10.19 9.31 -10.63
C PHE A 74 -10.80 10.68 -10.87
N LYS A 75 -12.09 10.65 -11.15
CA LYS A 75 -12.90 11.84 -11.38
C LYS A 75 -13.80 12.05 -10.18
N TYR A 76 -13.88 13.30 -9.73
CA TYR A 76 -14.80 13.69 -8.67
C TYR A 76 -15.48 15.00 -9.06
N LYS A 77 -16.56 15.34 -8.38
CA LYS A 77 -17.18 16.66 -8.53
C LYS A 77 -16.80 17.52 -7.34
N ASP A 78 -16.37 18.74 -7.60
CA ASP A 78 -16.15 19.70 -6.53
C ASP A 78 -17.48 20.18 -5.92
N GLU A 79 -17.38 21.07 -4.93
CA GLU A 79 -18.53 21.68 -4.24
C GLU A 79 -19.50 22.42 -5.18
N ASN A 80 -19.06 22.79 -6.38
CA ASN A 80 -19.85 23.47 -7.40
C ASN A 80 -20.41 22.50 -8.46
N GLY A 81 -20.18 21.19 -8.30
CA GLY A 81 -20.63 20.15 -9.22
C GLY A 81 -19.80 20.05 -10.50
N VAL A 82 -18.66 20.73 -10.58
CA VAL A 82 -17.75 20.69 -11.74
C VAL A 82 -16.90 19.43 -11.66
N GLU A 83 -16.81 18.69 -12.77
CA GLU A 83 -15.97 17.49 -12.84
C GLU A 83 -14.50 17.89 -12.81
N GLN A 84 -13.79 17.36 -11.82
CA GLN A 84 -12.36 17.47 -11.63
C GLN A 84 -11.73 16.11 -11.88
N THR A 85 -10.50 16.09 -12.35
CA THR A 85 -9.69 14.88 -12.51
C THR A 85 -8.48 14.98 -11.59
N ARG A 86 -8.23 13.92 -10.82
CA ARG A 86 -7.06 13.83 -9.97
C ARG A 86 -6.19 12.66 -10.41
N HIS A 87 -4.89 12.92 -10.48
CA HIS A 87 -3.86 11.93 -10.73
C HIS A 87 -3.13 11.67 -9.40
N LEU A 88 -3.10 10.41 -8.98
CA LEU A 88 -2.32 9.95 -7.83
C LEU A 88 -1.12 9.19 -8.40
N ASN A 89 0.08 9.73 -8.23
CA ASN A 89 1.33 9.26 -8.85
C ASN A 89 2.49 9.17 -7.84
N ASP A 90 2.16 9.13 -6.56
CA ASP A 90 3.06 9.11 -5.40
C ASP A 90 2.98 7.75 -4.67
N TRP A 91 2.88 6.68 -5.47
CA TRP A 91 2.76 5.31 -4.97
C TRP A 91 4.13 4.71 -4.67
N ARG A 92 4.17 3.82 -3.69
CA ARG A 92 5.37 3.13 -3.23
C ARG A 92 5.05 1.70 -2.83
N LEU A 93 6.10 0.89 -2.72
CA LEU A 93 6.00 -0.43 -2.13
C LEU A 93 5.77 -0.30 -0.61
N PRO A 94 4.87 -1.07 0.01
CA PRO A 94 4.62 -1.01 1.45
C PRO A 94 5.83 -1.52 2.24
N THR A 95 5.92 -1.13 3.51
CA THR A 95 6.77 -1.82 4.50
C THR A 95 6.18 -3.19 4.83
N ALA A 96 6.95 -4.05 5.49
CA ALA A 96 6.45 -5.35 5.94
C ALA A 96 5.29 -5.18 6.93
N ALA A 97 5.42 -4.24 7.87
CA ALA A 97 4.36 -3.92 8.82
C ALA A 97 3.10 -3.39 8.14
N GLU A 98 3.20 -2.59 7.08
CA GLU A 98 2.04 -2.11 6.33
C GLU A 98 1.29 -3.24 5.61
N ILE A 99 2.00 -4.23 5.05
CA ILE A 99 1.34 -5.44 4.52
C ILE A 99 0.55 -6.14 5.63
N ASN A 100 1.15 -6.30 6.81
CA ASN A 100 0.49 -6.94 7.95
C ASN A 100 -0.77 -6.19 8.40
N ILE A 101 -0.76 -4.85 8.35
CA ILE A 101 -1.93 -4.02 8.63
C ILE A 101 -3.04 -4.22 7.60
N ILE A 102 -2.71 -4.28 6.31
CA ILE A 102 -3.70 -4.53 5.25
C ILE A 102 -4.34 -5.91 5.46
N MET A 103 -3.54 -6.93 5.79
CA MET A 103 -4.05 -8.27 6.08
C MET A 103 -4.98 -8.30 7.30
N LEU A 104 -4.62 -7.58 8.36
CA LEU A 104 -5.44 -7.47 9.55
C LEU A 104 -6.83 -6.92 9.21
N TYR A 105 -6.89 -5.81 8.47
CA TYR A 105 -8.17 -5.18 8.12
C TYR A 105 -8.98 -5.97 7.08
N GLN A 106 -8.36 -6.57 6.07
CA GLN A 106 -9.12 -7.32 5.06
C GLN A 106 -9.72 -8.63 5.59
N ASN A 107 -9.13 -9.20 6.65
CA ASN A 107 -9.67 -10.39 7.32
C ASN A 107 -10.85 -10.05 8.24
N ASP A 108 -11.07 -8.77 8.52
CA ASP A 108 -12.31 -8.26 9.10
C ASP A 108 -13.23 -7.77 7.95
N SER A 109 -14.06 -8.69 7.45
CA SER A 109 -14.86 -8.48 6.23
C SER A 109 -15.85 -7.32 6.28
N GLU A 110 -16.08 -6.72 7.47
CA GLU A 110 -16.92 -5.53 7.60
C GLU A 110 -16.16 -4.23 7.28
N VAL A 111 -14.83 -4.27 7.21
CA VAL A 111 -13.97 -3.07 7.07
C VAL A 111 -13.56 -2.80 5.63
N MET A 112 -13.19 -3.85 4.87
CA MET A 112 -12.78 -3.72 3.47
C MET A 112 -12.90 -5.04 2.72
N ASP A 113 -12.90 -4.98 1.37
CA ASP A 113 -12.81 -6.20 0.56
C ASP A 113 -11.37 -6.73 0.54
N GLU A 114 -11.21 -8.02 0.20
CA GLU A 114 -9.90 -8.65 0.09
C GLU A 114 -9.05 -8.01 -1.03
N VAL A 115 -7.91 -7.42 -0.66
CA VAL A 115 -6.99 -6.75 -1.60
C VAL A 115 -5.66 -7.49 -1.79
N LEU A 116 -5.30 -8.37 -0.85
CA LEU A 116 -4.14 -9.26 -0.91
C LEU A 116 -4.59 -10.72 -1.13
N THR A 117 -4.97 -11.06 -2.38
CA THR A 117 -5.53 -12.37 -2.75
C THR A 117 -4.47 -13.43 -3.07
N GLY A 118 -3.20 -13.05 -3.20
CA GLY A 118 -2.09 -13.98 -3.44
C GLY A 118 -1.38 -14.43 -2.16
N ASP A 119 -0.65 -15.54 -2.24
CA ASP A 119 0.03 -16.14 -1.06
C ASP A 119 1.23 -15.34 -0.56
N ASN A 120 1.84 -14.52 -1.42
CA ASN A 120 3.04 -13.76 -1.11
C ASN A 120 3.01 -12.39 -1.79
N TYR A 121 3.43 -11.35 -1.07
CA TYR A 121 3.50 -9.98 -1.56
C TYR A 121 4.85 -9.35 -1.27
N TRP A 122 5.32 -8.52 -2.19
CA TRP A 122 6.53 -7.71 -2.01
C TRP A 122 6.27 -6.56 -1.03
N SER A 123 7.10 -6.50 0.01
CA SER A 123 7.37 -5.29 0.80
C SER A 123 8.76 -4.75 0.43
N ALA A 124 9.06 -3.54 0.90
CA ALA A 124 10.38 -2.91 0.74
C ALA A 124 11.53 -3.79 1.27
N SER A 125 11.31 -4.53 2.36
CA SER A 125 12.31 -5.40 2.99
C SER A 125 12.27 -6.86 2.54
N GLY A 126 11.38 -7.22 1.60
CA GLY A 126 11.29 -8.57 1.05
C GLY A 126 9.86 -9.12 0.96
N LEU A 127 9.74 -10.40 0.65
CA LEU A 127 8.45 -11.06 0.48
C LEU A 127 7.81 -11.38 1.83
N ILE A 128 6.51 -11.10 1.97
CA ILE A 128 5.68 -11.45 3.12
C ILE A 128 4.66 -12.49 2.70
N ASN A 129 4.54 -13.57 3.48
CA ASN A 129 3.53 -14.60 3.28
C ASN A 129 2.19 -14.18 3.90
N THR A 130 1.11 -14.20 3.13
CA THR A 130 -0.18 -13.64 3.57
C THR A 130 -0.95 -14.51 4.57
N SER A 131 -0.59 -15.78 4.69
CA SER A 131 -1.19 -16.68 5.70
C SER A 131 -0.55 -16.55 7.08
N THR A 132 0.67 -16.00 7.16
CA THR A 132 1.47 -15.97 8.39
C THR A 132 1.89 -14.56 8.81
N GLY A 133 1.95 -13.60 7.89
CA GLY A 133 2.52 -12.27 8.11
C GLY A 133 4.02 -12.25 8.35
N LEU A 134 4.71 -13.34 7.98
CA LEU A 134 6.13 -13.49 8.17
C LEU A 134 6.90 -13.43 6.84
N PRO A 135 8.22 -13.13 6.89
CA PRO A 135 9.07 -13.20 5.72
C PRO A 135 9.00 -14.57 5.02
N SER A 136 8.91 -14.52 3.69
CA SER A 136 8.80 -15.68 2.82
C SER A 136 10.08 -15.89 2.02
N SER A 137 10.51 -17.14 1.90
CA SER A 137 11.71 -17.51 1.12
C SER A 137 11.40 -17.91 -0.32
N VAL A 138 10.18 -17.68 -0.80
CA VAL A 138 9.81 -17.95 -2.20
C VAL A 138 10.53 -16.98 -3.14
N ARG A 139 10.52 -17.28 -4.44
CA ARG A 139 11.28 -16.52 -5.45
C ARG A 139 10.47 -15.49 -6.22
N SER A 140 9.16 -15.43 -6.00
CA SER A 140 8.27 -14.46 -6.65
C SER A 140 7.07 -14.14 -5.78
N GLY A 141 6.55 -12.93 -5.92
CA GLY A 141 5.37 -12.47 -5.19
C GLY A 141 4.60 -11.40 -5.94
N ASN A 142 3.39 -11.17 -5.46
CA ASN A 142 2.46 -10.18 -5.99
C ASN A 142 2.84 -8.77 -5.47
N ILE A 143 2.21 -7.76 -6.03
CA ILE A 143 2.46 -6.36 -5.69
C ILE A 143 1.16 -5.72 -5.24
N ARG A 144 1.24 -4.95 -4.17
CA ARG A 144 0.17 -4.07 -3.72
C ARG A 144 0.79 -2.73 -3.35
N CYS A 145 0.64 -1.76 -4.25
CA CYS A 145 1.18 -0.42 -4.02
C CYS A 145 0.30 0.33 -3.02
N ILE A 146 0.94 1.17 -2.21
CA ILE A 146 0.27 2.10 -1.32
C ILE A 146 0.84 3.50 -1.55
N ARG A 147 0.07 4.53 -1.20
CA ARG A 147 0.55 5.91 -1.15
C ARG A 147 0.26 6.48 0.21
N ASP A 148 1.15 7.30 0.72
CA ASP A 148 0.87 7.99 1.96
C ASP A 148 -0.06 9.17 1.75
N VAL A 149 -0.95 9.43 2.70
CA VAL A 149 -1.90 10.54 2.64
C VAL A 149 -1.72 11.43 3.86
N TYR A 150 -1.21 12.63 3.65
CA TYR A 150 -0.90 13.60 4.71
C TYR A 150 -1.59 14.94 4.47
N GLY A 151 -1.68 15.74 5.54
CA GLY A 151 -2.19 17.12 5.47
C GLY A 151 -3.66 17.18 5.05
N ASP A 152 -4.02 18.20 4.27
CA ASP A 152 -5.40 18.46 3.84
C ASP A 152 -5.98 17.31 3.00
N GLU A 153 -5.12 16.49 2.38
CA GLU A 153 -5.56 15.29 1.65
C GLU A 153 -6.13 14.20 2.57
N ALA A 154 -5.68 14.15 3.83
CA ALA A 154 -6.17 13.18 4.81
C ALA A 154 -7.59 13.50 5.33
N GLY A 155 -8.11 14.68 4.97
CA GLY A 155 -9.50 15.09 5.23
C GLY A 155 -10.43 14.91 4.02
N ILE A 156 -9.90 14.54 2.85
CA ILE A 156 -10.71 14.28 1.66
C ILE A 156 -11.24 12.84 1.76
N VAL A 157 -12.47 12.72 2.25
CA VAL A 157 -13.24 11.48 2.15
C VAL A 157 -13.59 11.30 0.67
N MET A 158 -13.05 10.25 0.04
CA MET A 158 -13.45 9.82 -1.30
C MET A 158 -14.88 9.30 -1.32
#